data_AF-A0A9D2QWX2-F1
#
_entry.id   AF-A0A9D2QWX2-F1
#
_cell.length_a   1.000
_cell.length_b   1.000
_cell.length_c   1.000
_cell.angle_alpha   90.00
_cell.angle_beta   90.00
_cell.angle_gamma   90.00
#
_symmetry.space_group_name_H-M   'P 1'
#
loop_
_entity.id
_entity.type
_entity.pdbx_description
1 polymer ?
#
loop_
_entity_poly.entity_id
_entity_poly.type
_entity_poly.pdbx_seq_one_letter_code
_entity_poly.pdbx_strand_id
1 'polypeptide(L)'
;SLERRGEQESLSRWVCRRLWRILVPYLAAVAVCQFFRCGYQLSLGPYVLWALNFNLEGQFYFVLVYLQLIAVAPLLYLLTLSCRGGRFCALRRLLFLAAALIASVFSVKHTAALQTYGGGNYLLGGSFLLLFVMGMLAADMGVEIRYRNRAAVCAAVSTVILAGSAAFLLTDRLSLDESLSGWLLRVNPPGITITVYSLSVLFFLFSWCSLGALQNSAVVDRMLSVLAWLGRYTLYIFLYHMLILDWLPVLLPFLMEKSVLKTAVYLGMMTGLPIGGKLLYDRLRRSLTGKAREDGKGVSLRPE
;
A
#
# COMPACT_ATOMS: atom_id res chain seq x y z
N SER A 1 5.21 -6.19 -12.02
CA SER A 1 4.71 -6.67 -13.32
C SER A 1 5.16 -8.10 -13.54
N LEU A 2 4.26 -8.94 -14.07
CA LEU A 2 4.61 -10.26 -14.60
C LEU A 2 5.55 -10.16 -15.81
N GLU A 3 5.67 -9.01 -16.47
CA GLU A 3 6.69 -8.74 -17.51
C GLU A 3 8.13 -8.77 -16.97
N ARG A 4 8.32 -8.61 -15.65
CA ARG A 4 9.65 -8.72 -15.00
C ARG A 4 9.91 -10.12 -14.43
N ARG A 5 9.09 -11.10 -14.82
CA ARG A 5 9.31 -12.52 -14.50
C ARG A 5 10.47 -13.00 -15.38
N GLY A 6 11.45 -13.68 -14.78
CA GLY A 6 12.49 -14.32 -15.59
C GLY A 6 11.87 -15.42 -16.45
N GLU A 7 12.36 -15.62 -17.67
CA GLU A 7 11.78 -16.56 -18.65
C GLU A 7 11.62 -17.98 -18.08
N GLN A 8 12.50 -18.39 -17.16
CA GLN A 8 12.49 -19.71 -16.51
C GLN A 8 11.77 -19.77 -15.14
N GLU A 9 11.26 -18.65 -14.63
CA GLU A 9 10.60 -18.62 -13.32
C GLU A 9 9.16 -19.12 -13.47
N SER A 10 8.66 -20.03 -12.63
CA SER A 10 7.23 -20.42 -12.63
C SER A 10 6.35 -19.34 -12.00
N LEU A 11 5.04 -19.31 -12.34
CA LEU A 11 4.09 -18.39 -11.70
C LEU A 11 4.07 -18.55 -10.17
N SER A 12 4.11 -19.80 -9.69
CA SER A 12 4.15 -20.11 -8.26
C SER A 12 5.39 -19.53 -7.58
N ARG A 13 6.58 -19.70 -8.15
CA ARG A 13 7.82 -19.11 -7.61
C ARG A 13 7.76 -17.59 -7.57
N TRP A 14 7.18 -16.97 -8.61
CA TRP A 14 7.01 -15.52 -8.67
C TRP A 14 6.11 -15.01 -7.54
N VAL A 15 4.97 -15.67 -7.30
CA VAL A 15 4.04 -15.35 -6.21
C VAL A 15 4.73 -15.55 -4.86
N CYS A 16 5.32 -16.72 -4.61
CA CYS A 16 5.97 -17.03 -3.34
C CYS A 16 7.06 -15.98 -2.99
N ARG A 17 7.89 -15.60 -3.95
CA ARG A 17 8.93 -14.57 -3.74
C ARG A 17 8.33 -13.20 -3.39
N ARG A 18 7.19 -12.84 -3.99
CA ARG A 18 6.49 -11.56 -3.70
C ARG A 18 5.85 -11.58 -2.32
N LEU A 19 5.16 -12.67 -1.97
CA LEU A 19 4.58 -12.88 -0.65
C LEU A 19 5.66 -12.83 0.45
N TRP A 20 6.79 -13.53 0.23
CA TRP A 20 7.90 -13.58 1.19
C TRP A 20 8.48 -12.19 1.51
N ARG A 21 8.58 -11.31 0.51
CA ARG A 21 9.08 -9.93 0.68
C ARG A 21 8.19 -9.06 1.56
N ILE A 22 6.93 -9.43 1.75
CA ILE A 22 5.99 -8.73 2.64
C ILE A 22 5.87 -9.47 3.97
N LEU A 23 5.78 -10.80 3.92
CA LEU A 23 5.59 -11.64 5.09
C LEU A 23 6.77 -11.54 6.07
N VAL A 24 8.01 -11.53 5.58
CA VAL A 24 9.19 -11.44 6.47
C VAL A 24 9.25 -10.12 7.24
N PRO A 25 9.15 -8.93 6.59
CA PRO A 25 9.06 -7.67 7.32
C PRO A 25 7.89 -7.60 8.28
N TYR A 26 6.74 -8.18 7.91
CA TYR A 26 5.56 -8.25 8.79
C TYR A 26 5.84 -9.08 10.05
N LEU A 27 6.35 -10.30 9.91
CA LEU A 27 6.69 -11.16 11.06
C LEU A 27 7.70 -10.49 11.99
N ALA A 28 8.72 -9.82 11.42
CA ALA A 28 9.65 -9.02 12.19
C ALA A 28 8.96 -7.86 12.92
N ALA A 29 8.03 -7.17 12.26
CA ALA A 29 7.26 -6.09 12.87
C ALA A 29 6.36 -6.60 14.01
N VAL A 30 5.73 -7.76 13.88
CA VAL A 30 4.95 -8.39 14.96
C VAL A 30 5.84 -8.66 16.18
N ALA A 31 7.03 -9.20 15.99
CA ALA A 31 7.96 -9.47 17.08
C ALA A 31 8.39 -8.17 17.79
N VAL A 32 8.73 -7.13 17.02
CA VAL A 32 9.11 -5.81 17.55
C VAL A 32 7.95 -5.16 18.30
N CYS A 33 6.76 -5.11 17.71
CA CYS A 33 5.57 -4.55 18.35
C CYS A 33 5.22 -5.30 19.64
N GLN A 34 5.27 -6.64 19.64
CA GLN A 34 5.06 -7.43 20.84
C GLN A 34 6.09 -7.08 21.91
N PHE A 35 7.37 -7.03 21.55
CA PHE A 35 8.44 -6.70 22.49
C PHE A 35 8.15 -5.37 23.17
N PHE A 36 7.79 -4.32 22.43
CA PHE A 36 7.47 -3.02 23.04
C PHE A 36 6.15 -3.02 23.81
N ARG A 37 5.08 -3.67 23.33
CA ARG A 37 3.76 -3.66 24.00
C ARG A 37 3.69 -4.54 25.24
N CYS A 38 4.50 -5.59 25.32
CA CYS A 38 4.54 -6.51 26.46
C CYS A 38 5.66 -6.16 27.45
N GLY A 39 6.13 -4.91 27.50
CA GLY A 39 7.12 -4.48 28.48
C GLY A 39 8.50 -5.11 28.27
N TYR A 40 8.95 -5.18 27.02
CA TYR A 40 10.25 -5.74 26.60
C TYR A 40 10.35 -7.26 26.77
N GLN A 41 9.23 -7.95 26.58
CA GLN A 41 9.17 -9.41 26.62
C GLN A 41 8.63 -9.97 25.31
N LEU A 42 9.25 -11.05 24.84
CA LEU A 42 8.81 -11.80 23.67
C LEU A 42 8.33 -13.18 24.11
N SER A 43 7.07 -13.50 23.87
CA SER A 43 6.48 -14.81 24.18
C SER A 43 6.00 -15.47 22.90
N LEU A 44 6.43 -16.71 22.67
CA LEU A 44 6.20 -17.43 21.41
C LEU A 44 4.72 -17.73 21.15
N GLY A 45 3.95 -18.07 22.19
CA GLY A 45 2.52 -18.37 22.06
C GLY A 45 1.72 -17.15 21.52
N PRO A 46 1.75 -16.01 22.23
CA PRO A 46 1.13 -14.78 21.74
C PRO A 46 1.72 -14.31 20.39
N TYR A 47 3.02 -14.45 20.17
CA TYR A 47 3.65 -14.11 18.89
C TYR A 47 2.98 -14.84 17.72
N VAL A 48 2.85 -16.16 17.80
CA VAL A 48 2.24 -16.98 16.74
C VAL A 48 0.77 -16.60 16.55
N LEU A 49 0.02 -16.44 17.65
CA LEU A 49 -1.39 -16.07 17.59
C LEU A 49 -1.58 -14.73 16.88
N TRP A 50 -0.80 -13.72 17.24
CA TRP A 50 -0.87 -12.39 16.63
C TRP A 50 -0.36 -12.37 15.19
N ALA A 51 0.70 -13.10 14.89
CA ALA A 51 1.24 -13.23 13.55
C ALA A 51 0.22 -13.84 12.59
N LEU A 52 -0.53 -14.87 13.02
CA LEU A 52 -1.55 -15.52 12.21
C LEU A 52 -2.85 -14.70 12.12
N ASN A 53 -3.19 -13.95 13.17
CA ASN A 53 -4.43 -13.18 13.20
C ASN A 53 -4.33 -11.75 12.62
N PHE A 54 -3.12 -11.26 12.32
CA PHE A 54 -2.91 -9.92 11.75
C PHE A 54 -3.57 -8.79 12.57
N ASN A 55 -3.65 -8.97 13.89
CA ASN A 55 -4.48 -8.14 14.76
C ASN A 55 -3.71 -7.48 15.92
N LEU A 56 -2.39 -7.66 16.02
CA LEU A 56 -1.59 -7.00 17.06
C LEU A 56 -1.68 -5.48 16.98
N GLU A 57 -1.73 -4.96 15.76
CA GLU A 57 -1.83 -3.55 15.47
C GLU A 57 -2.91 -3.30 14.44
N GLY A 58 -3.57 -2.14 14.57
CA GLY A 58 -4.67 -1.75 13.70
C GLY A 58 -4.30 -1.82 12.22
N GLN A 59 -3.08 -1.48 11.82
CA GLN A 59 -2.66 -1.50 10.41
C GLN A 59 -2.30 -2.89 9.86
N PHE A 60 -2.13 -3.92 10.69
CA PHE A 60 -1.61 -5.21 10.23
C PHE A 60 -2.59 -6.03 9.38
N TYR A 61 -3.90 -5.81 9.47
CA TYR A 61 -4.87 -6.47 8.58
C TYR A 61 -4.62 -6.16 7.10
N PHE A 62 -4.06 -5.00 6.77
CA PHE A 62 -3.74 -4.64 5.38
C PHE A 62 -2.69 -5.58 4.79
N VAL A 63 -1.81 -6.15 5.62
CA VAL A 63 -0.85 -7.16 5.17
C VAL A 63 -1.61 -8.38 4.65
N LEU A 64 -2.63 -8.86 5.36
CA LEU A 64 -3.48 -9.96 4.91
C LEU A 64 -4.16 -9.62 3.58
N VAL A 65 -4.70 -8.39 3.44
CA VAL A 65 -5.27 -7.91 2.16
C VAL A 65 -4.24 -7.98 1.03
N TYR A 66 -3.02 -7.47 1.25
CA TYR A 66 -1.96 -7.52 0.22
C TYR A 66 -1.55 -8.94 -0.14
N LEU A 67 -1.46 -9.85 0.82
CA LEU A 67 -1.13 -11.25 0.56
C LEU A 67 -2.18 -11.89 -0.36
N GLN A 68 -3.47 -11.69 -0.07
CA GLN A 68 -4.57 -12.21 -0.90
C GLN A 68 -4.53 -11.62 -2.31
N LEU A 69 -4.37 -10.29 -2.44
CA LEU A 69 -4.32 -9.62 -3.74
C LEU A 69 -3.09 -10.03 -4.58
N ILE A 70 -1.92 -10.21 -3.96
CA ILE A 70 -0.71 -10.68 -4.66
C ILE A 70 -0.86 -12.12 -5.13
N ALA A 71 -1.53 -12.97 -4.34
CA ALA A 71 -1.78 -14.36 -4.72
C ALA A 71 -2.66 -14.46 -5.97
N VAL A 72 -3.71 -13.62 -6.07
CA VAL A 72 -4.62 -13.61 -7.24
C VAL A 72 -4.11 -12.73 -8.40
N ALA A 73 -3.13 -11.85 -8.17
CA ALA A 73 -2.62 -10.90 -9.16
C ALA A 73 -2.23 -11.53 -10.51
N PRO A 74 -1.63 -12.73 -10.60
CA PRO A 74 -1.32 -13.33 -11.89
C PRO A 74 -2.55 -13.59 -12.75
N LEU A 75 -3.63 -14.10 -12.15
CA LEU A 75 -4.89 -14.35 -12.85
C LEU A 75 -5.51 -13.03 -13.32
N LEU A 76 -5.59 -12.05 -12.43
CA LEU A 76 -6.15 -10.74 -12.75
C LEU A 76 -5.35 -10.03 -13.85
N TYR A 77 -4.03 -10.16 -13.85
CA TYR A 77 -3.18 -9.62 -14.89
C TYR A 77 -3.41 -10.31 -16.25
N LEU A 78 -3.59 -11.63 -16.28
CA LEU A 78 -3.94 -12.33 -17.53
C LEU A 78 -5.29 -11.86 -18.08
N LEU A 79 -6.28 -11.60 -17.21
CA LEU A 79 -7.55 -10.98 -17.59
C LEU A 79 -7.37 -9.53 -18.07
N THR A 80 -6.47 -8.76 -17.47
CA THR A 80 -6.09 -7.44 -17.98
C THR A 80 -5.50 -7.53 -19.38
N LEU A 81 -4.59 -8.49 -19.62
CA LEU A 81 -4.00 -8.72 -20.94
C LEU A 81 -5.04 -9.15 -21.98
N SER A 82 -6.02 -9.98 -21.60
CA SER A 82 -7.09 -10.40 -22.52
C SER A 82 -8.02 -9.26 -22.92
N CYS A 83 -7.99 -8.15 -22.19
CA CYS A 83 -8.68 -6.91 -22.56
C CYS A 83 -7.91 -6.07 -23.60
N ARG A 84 -6.66 -6.41 -23.95
CA ARG A 84 -5.85 -5.68 -24.93
C ARG A 84 -6.33 -5.93 -26.38
N GLY A 85 -6.19 -4.90 -27.22
CA GLY A 85 -6.39 -4.97 -28.67
C GLY A 85 -7.84 -5.10 -29.14
N GLY A 86 -8.08 -5.05 -30.46
CA GLY A 86 -9.38 -5.27 -31.07
C GLY A 86 -10.42 -4.15 -30.88
N ARG A 87 -11.51 -4.22 -31.65
CA ARG A 87 -12.59 -3.20 -31.66
C ARG A 87 -13.35 -3.12 -30.33
N PHE A 88 -13.37 -4.20 -29.55
CA PHE A 88 -14.13 -4.32 -28.30
C PHE A 88 -13.26 -4.20 -27.04
N CYS A 89 -12.08 -3.57 -27.10
CA CYS A 89 -11.21 -3.42 -25.93
C CYS A 89 -11.89 -2.68 -24.78
N ALA A 90 -12.56 -1.56 -25.07
CA ALA A 90 -13.26 -0.75 -24.07
C ALA A 90 -14.39 -1.55 -23.39
N LEU A 91 -15.20 -2.27 -24.18
CA LEU A 91 -16.27 -3.12 -23.66
C LEU A 91 -15.72 -4.23 -22.75
N ARG A 92 -14.63 -4.91 -23.16
CA ARG A 92 -13.99 -5.95 -22.33
C ARG A 92 -13.47 -5.39 -21.00
N ARG A 93 -12.88 -4.20 -21.01
CA ARG A 93 -12.44 -3.52 -19.78
C ARG A 93 -13.62 -3.18 -18.87
N LEU A 94 -14.73 -2.68 -19.42
CA LEU A 94 -15.95 -2.40 -18.66
C LEU A 94 -16.55 -3.68 -18.06
N LEU A 95 -16.63 -4.76 -18.84
CA LEU A 95 -17.09 -6.07 -18.35
C LEU A 95 -16.19 -6.60 -17.23
N PHE A 96 -14.87 -6.46 -17.36
CA PHE A 96 -13.95 -6.87 -16.31
C PHE A 96 -14.11 -6.03 -15.02
N LEU A 97 -14.31 -4.72 -15.15
CA LEU A 97 -14.62 -3.85 -14.01
C LEU A 97 -15.95 -4.22 -13.35
N ALA A 98 -16.99 -4.51 -14.14
CA ALA A 98 -18.28 -4.95 -13.61
C ALA A 98 -18.15 -6.30 -12.88
N ALA A 99 -17.41 -7.26 -13.45
CA ALA A 99 -17.13 -8.53 -12.79
C ALA A 99 -16.34 -8.33 -11.47
N ALA A 100 -15.34 -7.44 -11.46
CA ALA A 100 -14.58 -7.11 -10.26
C ALA A 100 -15.45 -6.44 -9.18
N LEU A 101 -16.39 -5.56 -9.59
CA LEU A 101 -17.35 -4.94 -8.68
C LEU A 101 -18.28 -5.99 -8.06
N ILE A 102 -18.87 -6.87 -8.88
CA ILE A 102 -19.75 -7.95 -8.40
C ILE A 102 -18.97 -8.86 -7.42
N ALA A 103 -17.76 -9.27 -7.78
CA ALA A 103 -16.91 -10.09 -6.91
C ALA A 103 -16.54 -9.38 -5.61
N SER A 104 -16.29 -8.06 -5.65
CA SER A 104 -16.01 -7.25 -4.46
C SER A 104 -17.22 -7.17 -3.53
N VAL A 105 -18.42 -6.90 -4.08
CA VAL A 105 -19.68 -6.85 -3.31
C VAL A 105 -19.99 -8.22 -2.72
N PHE A 106 -19.81 -9.29 -3.49
CA PHE A 106 -19.98 -10.66 -3.00
C PHE A 106 -19.01 -10.95 -1.84
N SER A 107 -17.73 -10.59 -1.99
CA SER A 107 -16.72 -10.80 -0.95
C SER A 107 -17.08 -10.09 0.35
N VAL A 108 -17.55 -8.85 0.25
CA VAL A 108 -18.00 -8.07 1.40
C VAL A 108 -19.24 -8.65 2.09
N LYS A 109 -20.22 -9.15 1.32
CA LYS A 109 -21.50 -9.60 1.89
C LYS A 109 -21.52 -11.07 2.34
N HIS A 110 -20.68 -11.91 1.74
CA HIS A 110 -20.82 -13.37 1.84
C HIS A 110 -19.54 -14.11 2.23
N THR A 111 -18.44 -13.42 2.50
CA THR A 111 -17.18 -14.09 2.85
C THR A 111 -16.59 -13.57 4.15
N ALA A 112 -15.90 -14.45 4.86
CA ALA A 112 -15.06 -14.11 5.98
C ALA A 112 -13.69 -14.80 5.77
N ALA A 113 -12.63 -14.01 5.66
CA ALA A 113 -11.27 -14.53 5.56
C ALA A 113 -10.71 -14.84 6.94
N LEU A 114 -10.79 -13.86 7.84
CA LEU A 114 -10.29 -13.94 9.21
C LEU A 114 -10.99 -12.86 10.03
N GLN A 115 -11.35 -13.12 11.29
CA GLN A 115 -11.93 -12.09 12.16
C GLN A 115 -10.91 -11.02 12.55
N THR A 116 -10.67 -10.08 11.66
CA THR A 116 -9.78 -8.93 11.84
C THR A 116 -10.48 -7.65 11.40
N TYR A 117 -9.86 -6.50 11.65
CA TYR A 117 -10.45 -5.22 11.29
C TYR A 117 -10.48 -5.02 9.77
N GLY A 118 -11.56 -4.41 9.29
CA GLY A 118 -11.63 -3.84 7.96
C GLY A 118 -11.51 -4.82 6.79
N GLY A 119 -10.82 -4.42 5.71
CA GLY A 119 -10.71 -5.25 4.51
C GLY A 119 -10.12 -6.65 4.73
N GLY A 120 -9.30 -6.83 5.77
CA GLY A 120 -8.75 -8.14 6.12
C GLY A 120 -9.81 -9.15 6.57
N ASN A 121 -10.99 -8.67 6.97
CA ASN A 121 -12.11 -9.52 7.34
C ASN A 121 -12.67 -10.33 6.18
N TYR A 122 -12.50 -9.84 4.94
CA TYR A 122 -13.17 -10.38 3.75
C TYR A 122 -12.17 -11.04 2.81
N LEU A 123 -12.65 -12.01 2.02
CA LEU A 123 -11.82 -12.58 0.94
C LEU A 123 -11.47 -11.49 -0.08
N LEU A 124 -10.25 -11.57 -0.59
CA LEU A 124 -9.66 -10.63 -1.56
C LEU A 124 -9.68 -9.16 -1.11
N GLY A 125 -9.89 -8.88 0.19
CA GLY A 125 -9.94 -7.51 0.70
C GLY A 125 -11.28 -6.79 0.46
N GLY A 126 -12.33 -7.48 0.02
CA GLY A 126 -13.62 -6.84 -0.29
C GLY A 126 -13.50 -5.80 -1.41
N SER A 127 -13.88 -4.54 -1.15
CA SER A 127 -13.81 -3.46 -2.16
C SER A 127 -12.39 -3.08 -2.60
N PHE A 128 -11.35 -3.51 -1.88
CA PHE A 128 -9.97 -3.36 -2.35
C PHE A 128 -9.69 -4.14 -3.64
N LEU A 129 -10.41 -5.23 -3.92
CA LEU A 129 -10.28 -5.97 -5.18
C LEU A 129 -10.64 -5.08 -6.38
N LEU A 130 -11.74 -4.33 -6.30
CA LEU A 130 -12.14 -3.38 -7.34
C LEU A 130 -11.06 -2.32 -7.57
N LEU A 131 -10.55 -1.71 -6.49
CA LEU A 131 -9.46 -0.72 -6.57
C LEU A 131 -8.20 -1.31 -7.22
N PHE A 132 -7.87 -2.55 -6.88
CA PHE A 132 -6.72 -3.26 -7.42
C PHE A 132 -6.86 -3.53 -8.92
N VAL A 133 -8.05 -3.95 -9.37
CA VAL A 133 -8.35 -4.14 -10.80
C VAL A 133 -8.34 -2.82 -11.57
N MET A 134 -8.93 -1.76 -11.01
CA MET A 134 -8.87 -0.41 -11.61
C MET A 134 -7.42 0.05 -11.80
N GLY A 135 -6.57 -0.15 -10.78
CA GLY A 135 -5.14 0.17 -10.87
C GLY A 135 -4.40 -0.63 -11.95
N MET A 136 -4.68 -1.94 -12.08
CA MET A 136 -4.09 -2.77 -13.14
C MET A 136 -4.53 -2.33 -14.54
N LEU A 137 -5.80 -2.01 -14.73
CA LEU A 137 -6.31 -1.48 -16.00
C LEU A 137 -5.73 -0.09 -16.32
N ALA A 138 -5.65 0.81 -15.34
CA ALA A 138 -5.03 2.12 -15.53
C ALA A 138 -3.56 2.01 -15.94
N ALA A 139 -2.80 1.12 -15.29
CA ALA A 139 -1.41 0.84 -15.64
C ALA A 139 -1.28 0.24 -17.05
N ASP A 140 -2.19 -0.68 -17.42
CA ASP A 140 -2.25 -1.28 -18.75
C ASP A 140 -2.51 -0.26 -19.87
N MET A 141 -3.38 0.71 -19.59
CA MET A 141 -3.71 1.78 -20.54
C MET A 141 -2.57 2.77 -20.75
N GLY A 142 -1.54 2.76 -19.89
CA GLY A 142 -0.48 3.75 -19.94
C GLY A 142 -1.02 5.18 -19.83
N VAL A 143 -1.96 5.42 -18.90
CA VAL A 143 -2.58 6.74 -18.71
C VAL A 143 -1.50 7.80 -18.51
N GLU A 144 -1.38 8.72 -19.46
CA GLU A 144 -0.34 9.74 -19.52
C GLU A 144 -0.94 11.04 -20.07
N ILE A 145 -0.53 12.18 -19.49
CA ILE A 145 -0.90 13.51 -19.99
C ILE A 145 0.32 14.13 -20.66
N ARG A 146 0.34 14.16 -22.00
CA ARG A 146 1.52 14.59 -22.78
C ARG A 146 1.58 16.08 -23.11
N TYR A 147 0.44 16.76 -23.14
CA TYR A 147 0.35 18.14 -23.64
C TYR A 147 0.00 19.11 -22.53
N ARG A 148 0.71 20.24 -22.46
CA ARG A 148 0.54 21.26 -21.42
C ARG A 148 -0.91 21.77 -21.32
N ASN A 149 -1.55 22.07 -22.44
CA ASN A 149 -2.94 22.55 -22.45
C ASN A 149 -3.90 21.48 -21.91
N ARG A 150 -3.69 20.20 -22.26
CA ARG A 150 -4.49 19.10 -21.71
C ARG A 150 -4.23 18.93 -20.21
N ALA A 151 -2.98 19.05 -19.77
CA ALA A 151 -2.64 18.99 -18.34
C ALA A 151 -3.28 20.12 -17.54
N ALA A 152 -3.34 21.34 -18.10
CA ALA A 152 -4.02 22.46 -17.46
C ALA A 152 -5.53 22.21 -17.33
N VAL A 153 -6.18 21.71 -18.39
CA VAL A 153 -7.60 21.34 -18.36
C VAL A 153 -7.84 20.20 -17.36
N CYS A 154 -7.05 19.13 -17.39
CA CYS A 154 -7.15 18.03 -16.42
C CYS A 154 -6.93 18.51 -14.98
N ALA A 155 -5.97 19.39 -14.73
CA ALA A 155 -5.73 19.98 -13.41
C ALA A 155 -6.95 20.79 -12.94
N ALA A 156 -7.53 21.64 -13.79
CA ALA A 156 -8.75 22.38 -13.48
C ALA A 156 -9.94 21.46 -13.19
N VAL A 157 -10.21 20.49 -14.08
CA VAL A 157 -11.31 19.53 -13.95
C VAL A 157 -11.14 18.67 -12.69
N SER A 158 -9.94 18.14 -12.44
CA SER A 158 -9.64 17.35 -11.25
C SER A 158 -9.80 18.15 -9.95
N THR A 159 -9.54 19.46 -9.98
CA THR A 159 -9.77 20.36 -8.84
C THR A 159 -11.27 20.50 -8.55
N VAL A 160 -12.09 20.68 -9.58
CA VAL A 160 -13.55 20.74 -9.44
C VAL A 160 -14.11 19.41 -8.93
N ILE A 161 -13.65 18.29 -9.49
CA ILE A 161 -14.07 16.95 -9.06
C ILE A 161 -13.67 16.70 -7.60
N LEU A 162 -12.44 17.04 -7.21
CA LEU A 162 -11.98 16.92 -5.83
C LEU A 162 -12.83 17.77 -4.89
N ALA A 163 -13.05 19.05 -5.21
CA ALA A 163 -13.89 19.94 -4.42
C ALA A 163 -15.32 19.41 -4.28
N GLY A 164 -15.93 18.94 -5.37
CA GLY A 164 -17.27 18.34 -5.35
C GLY A 164 -17.33 17.07 -4.50
N SER A 165 -16.37 16.15 -4.66
CA SER A 165 -16.31 14.93 -3.85
C SER A 165 -16.04 15.20 -2.37
N ALA A 166 -15.22 16.21 -2.04
CA ALA A 166 -14.97 16.64 -0.67
C ALA A 166 -16.21 17.29 -0.06
N ALA A 167 -16.89 18.18 -0.79
CA ALA A 167 -18.14 18.79 -0.35
C ALA A 167 -19.22 17.73 -0.10
N PHE A 168 -19.36 16.75 -1.01
CA PHE A 168 -20.24 15.61 -0.83
C PHE A 168 -19.89 14.81 0.42
N LEU A 169 -18.63 14.40 0.61
CA LEU A 169 -18.19 13.68 1.80
C LEU A 169 -18.47 14.44 3.11
N LEU A 170 -18.23 15.75 3.13
CA LEU A 170 -18.47 16.60 4.31
C LEU A 170 -19.95 16.81 4.63
N THR A 171 -20.80 16.78 3.60
CA THR A 171 -22.26 16.99 3.71
C THR A 171 -22.98 15.70 4.02
N ASP A 172 -22.75 14.66 3.22
CA ASP A 172 -23.35 13.34 3.35
C ASP A 172 -22.84 12.58 4.59
N ARG A 173 -21.59 12.83 4.99
CA ARG A 173 -20.94 12.17 6.14
C ARG A 173 -21.05 10.64 6.11
N LEU A 174 -20.94 10.04 4.92
CA LEU A 174 -21.03 8.60 4.68
C LEU A 174 -22.41 8.02 5.02
N SER A 175 -23.48 8.80 4.85
CA SER A 175 -24.86 8.33 5.02
C SER A 175 -25.26 7.42 3.87
N LEU A 176 -24.81 7.71 2.65
CA LEU A 176 -25.03 6.87 1.49
C LEU A 176 -24.44 5.47 1.68
N ASP A 177 -23.18 5.38 2.13
CA ASP A 177 -22.53 4.09 2.37
C ASP A 177 -23.20 3.29 3.49
N GLU A 178 -23.65 3.98 4.55
CA GLU A 178 -24.41 3.37 5.63
C GLU A 178 -25.73 2.78 5.12
N SER A 179 -26.45 3.50 4.27
CA SER A 179 -27.73 3.02 3.72
C SER A 179 -27.57 1.81 2.80
N LEU A 180 -26.52 1.77 1.99
CA LEU A 180 -26.30 0.72 0.98
C LEU A 180 -25.67 -0.55 1.56
N SER A 181 -24.93 -0.40 2.66
CA SER A 181 -23.93 -1.38 3.08
C SER A 181 -23.86 -1.59 4.59
N GLY A 182 -24.61 -0.82 5.38
CA GLY A 182 -24.56 -0.83 6.84
C GLY A 182 -23.27 -0.22 7.41
N TRP A 183 -23.17 -0.19 8.74
CA TRP A 183 -22.04 0.40 9.47
C TRP A 183 -20.68 -0.25 9.16
N LEU A 184 -20.65 -1.50 8.70
CA LEU A 184 -19.43 -2.28 8.49
C LEU A 184 -18.51 -1.77 7.36
N LEU A 185 -19.01 -0.93 6.45
CA LEU A 185 -18.30 -0.54 5.21
C LEU A 185 -17.94 0.95 5.11
N ARG A 186 -18.05 1.70 6.21
CA ARG A 186 -17.88 3.16 6.16
C ARG A 186 -16.47 3.60 5.80
N VAL A 187 -15.48 3.02 6.47
CA VAL A 187 -14.09 3.48 6.36
C VAL A 187 -13.22 2.44 5.68
N ASN A 188 -13.48 1.16 5.95
CA ASN A 188 -12.60 0.08 5.53
C ASN A 188 -13.26 -1.30 5.66
N PRO A 189 -13.33 -2.12 4.59
CA PRO A 189 -12.89 -1.77 3.24
C PRO A 189 -13.72 -0.59 2.71
N PRO A 190 -13.13 0.28 1.87
CA PRO A 190 -13.72 1.59 1.57
C PRO A 190 -15.06 1.43 0.85
N GLY A 191 -16.06 2.18 1.31
CA GLY A 191 -17.32 2.35 0.61
C GLY A 191 -17.18 3.15 -0.70
N ILE A 192 -18.31 3.40 -1.36
CA ILE A 192 -18.39 4.15 -2.61
C ILE A 192 -17.89 5.58 -2.39
N THR A 193 -18.32 6.25 -1.31
CA THR A 193 -17.97 7.66 -1.09
C THR A 193 -16.47 7.83 -0.89
N ILE A 194 -15.85 7.02 -0.04
CA ILE A 194 -14.40 7.05 0.19
C ILE A 194 -13.63 6.63 -1.08
N THR A 195 -14.15 5.67 -1.84
CA THR A 195 -13.55 5.27 -3.12
C THR A 195 -13.54 6.43 -4.12
N VAL A 196 -14.68 7.10 -4.31
CA VAL A 196 -14.80 8.25 -5.22
C VAL A 196 -13.89 9.38 -4.76
N TYR A 197 -13.93 9.75 -3.48
CA TYR A 197 -13.06 10.79 -2.93
C TYR A 197 -11.57 10.46 -3.14
N SER A 198 -11.16 9.23 -2.85
CA SER A 198 -9.76 8.80 -3.01
C SER A 198 -9.31 8.82 -4.48
N LEU A 199 -10.17 8.38 -5.41
CA LEU A 199 -9.89 8.46 -6.84
C LEU A 199 -9.81 9.92 -7.32
N SER A 200 -10.63 10.82 -6.78
CA SER A 200 -10.55 12.26 -7.05
C SER A 200 -9.22 12.85 -6.58
N VAL A 201 -8.77 12.49 -5.37
CA VAL A 201 -7.46 12.90 -4.84
C VAL A 201 -6.34 12.39 -5.74
N LEU A 202 -6.37 11.12 -6.15
CA LEU A 202 -5.36 10.55 -7.05
C LEU A 202 -5.36 11.27 -8.40
N PHE A 203 -6.52 11.53 -8.99
CA PHE A 203 -6.63 12.25 -10.26
C PHE A 203 -6.13 13.70 -10.16
N PHE A 204 -6.42 14.37 -9.04
CA PHE A 204 -5.91 15.71 -8.73
C PHE A 204 -4.39 15.72 -8.66
N LEU A 205 -3.80 14.84 -7.84
CA LEU A 205 -2.35 14.76 -7.68
C LEU A 205 -1.67 14.42 -9.02
N PHE A 206 -2.19 13.43 -9.74
CA PHE A 206 -1.66 13.03 -11.05
C PHE A 206 -1.70 14.19 -12.06
N SER A 207 -2.82 14.92 -12.13
CA SER A 207 -2.99 16.03 -13.08
C SER A 207 -2.09 17.21 -12.77
N TRP A 208 -2.01 17.64 -11.51
CA TRP A 208 -1.16 18.76 -11.09
C TRP A 208 0.32 18.43 -11.18
N CYS A 209 0.74 17.22 -10.79
CA CYS A 209 2.12 16.80 -10.98
C CYS A 209 2.49 16.71 -12.46
N SER A 210 1.59 16.20 -13.32
CA SER A 210 1.82 16.18 -14.78
C SER A 210 1.96 17.58 -15.36
N LEU A 211 1.10 18.52 -14.95
CA LEU A 211 1.20 19.92 -15.37
C LEU A 211 2.51 20.56 -14.92
N GLY A 212 2.89 20.36 -13.65
CA GLY A 212 4.13 20.90 -13.10
C GLY A 212 5.38 20.33 -13.78
N ALA A 213 5.40 19.03 -14.07
CA ALA A 213 6.47 18.39 -14.82
C ALA A 213 6.58 18.94 -16.25
N LEU A 214 5.46 19.10 -16.97
CA LEU A 214 5.43 19.69 -18.31
C LEU A 214 5.79 21.18 -18.35
N GLN A 215 5.75 21.86 -17.21
CA GLN A 215 6.22 23.24 -17.06
C GLN A 215 7.71 23.31 -16.64
N ASN A 216 8.41 22.17 -16.54
CA ASN A 216 9.77 22.07 -16.04
C ASN A 216 9.94 22.70 -14.64
N SER A 217 8.94 22.53 -13.77
CA SER A 217 9.00 23.03 -12.40
C SER A 217 9.97 22.20 -11.56
N ALA A 218 11.14 22.77 -11.27
CA ALA A 218 12.15 22.13 -10.42
C ALA A 218 11.62 21.74 -9.03
N VAL A 219 10.62 22.48 -8.52
CA VAL A 219 9.97 22.17 -7.23
C VAL A 219 9.19 20.86 -7.34
N VAL A 220 8.39 20.70 -8.39
CA VAL A 220 7.57 19.50 -8.62
C VAL A 220 8.46 18.28 -8.85
N ASP A 221 9.51 18.42 -9.68
CA ASP A 221 10.47 17.33 -9.90
C ASP A 221 11.16 16.89 -8.61
N ARG A 222 11.58 17.86 -7.79
CA ARG A 222 12.16 17.56 -6.46
C ARG A 222 11.16 16.86 -5.56
N MET A 223 9.92 17.35 -5.48
CA MET A 223 8.87 16.71 -4.68
C MET A 223 8.61 15.27 -5.13
N LEU A 224 8.46 15.04 -6.44
CA LEU A 224 8.27 13.71 -7.01
C LEU A 224 9.46 12.79 -6.72
N SER A 225 10.69 13.30 -6.81
CA SER A 225 11.89 12.51 -6.49
C SER A 225 11.94 12.08 -5.02
N VAL A 226 11.55 12.97 -4.10
CA VAL A 226 11.47 12.69 -2.66
C VAL A 226 10.34 11.69 -2.38
N LEU A 227 9.16 11.87 -2.97
CA LEU A 227 8.05 10.94 -2.82
C LEU A 227 8.38 9.56 -3.41
N ALA A 228 9.06 9.49 -4.54
CA ALA A 228 9.53 8.24 -5.12
C ALA A 228 10.59 7.56 -4.23
N TRP A 229 11.46 8.34 -3.57
CA TRP A 229 12.41 7.84 -2.59
C TRP A 229 11.72 7.26 -1.35
N LEU A 230 10.78 8.01 -0.75
CA LEU A 230 9.94 7.56 0.37
C LEU A 230 9.12 6.33 -0.01
N GLY A 231 8.60 6.30 -1.25
CA GLY A 231 7.85 5.22 -1.85
C GLY A 231 8.50 3.84 -1.68
N ARG A 232 9.84 3.79 -1.72
CA ARG A 232 10.63 2.55 -1.56
C ARG A 232 10.56 1.94 -0.16
N TYR A 233 10.21 2.75 0.84
CA TYR A 233 10.15 2.35 2.24
C TYR A 233 8.72 2.33 2.80
N THR A 234 7.71 2.56 1.96
CA THR A 234 6.29 2.64 2.35
C THR A 234 5.84 1.45 3.20
N LEU A 235 6.24 0.22 2.87
CA LEU A 235 5.91 -0.96 3.69
C LEU A 235 6.43 -0.83 5.13
N TYR A 236 7.67 -0.36 5.33
CA TYR A 236 8.25 -0.21 6.68
C TYR A 236 7.59 0.94 7.44
N ILE A 237 7.41 2.09 6.78
CA ILE A 237 6.67 3.22 7.36
C ILE A 237 5.30 2.72 7.82
N PHE A 238 4.60 2.03 6.93
CA PHE A 238 3.29 1.46 7.20
C PHE A 238 3.31 0.47 8.38
N LEU A 239 4.26 -0.46 8.47
CA LEU A 239 4.29 -1.43 9.56
C LEU A 239 4.53 -0.79 10.95
N TYR A 240 5.36 0.26 11.04
CA TYR A 240 5.85 0.77 12.32
C TYR A 240 5.25 2.10 12.78
N HIS A 241 4.53 2.84 11.92
CA HIS A 241 4.08 4.19 12.25
C HIS A 241 3.16 4.27 13.49
N MET A 242 2.25 3.30 13.70
CA MET A 242 1.37 3.30 14.89
C MET A 242 2.15 3.04 16.18
N LEU A 243 3.12 2.11 16.16
CA LEU A 243 4.00 1.88 17.30
C LEU A 243 4.73 3.17 17.71
N ILE A 244 5.20 3.93 16.72
CA ILE A 244 5.85 5.22 16.95
C ILE A 244 4.85 6.24 17.51
N LEU A 245 3.63 6.31 16.95
CA LEU A 245 2.58 7.21 17.43
C LEU A 245 2.17 6.93 18.88
N ASP A 246 2.18 5.67 19.31
CA ASP A 246 1.86 5.29 20.69
C ASP A 246 3.00 5.68 21.65
N TRP A 247 4.26 5.56 21.20
CA TRP A 247 5.45 5.84 22.00
C TRP A 247 5.82 7.32 22.12
N LEU A 248 5.62 8.09 21.05
CA LEU A 248 6.07 9.48 20.97
C LEU A 248 5.45 10.40 22.04
N PRO A 249 4.14 10.27 22.40
CA PRO A 249 3.53 10.92 23.55
C PRO A 249 4.29 10.77 24.87
N VAL A 250 4.80 9.57 25.13
CA VAL A 250 5.48 9.23 26.39
C VAL A 250 6.89 9.83 26.41
N LEU A 251 7.58 9.81 25.26
CA LEU A 251 8.92 10.35 25.10
C LEU A 251 8.95 11.88 25.07
N LEU A 252 7.95 12.51 24.46
CA LEU A 252 7.89 13.96 24.23
C LEU A 252 6.57 14.54 24.74
N PRO A 253 6.33 14.52 26.07
CA PRO A 253 5.05 14.95 26.64
C PRO A 253 4.73 16.43 26.40
N PHE A 254 5.75 17.26 26.16
CA PHE A 254 5.56 18.68 25.80
C PHE A 254 4.93 18.88 24.40
N LEU A 255 4.88 17.84 23.56
CA LEU A 255 4.20 17.86 22.25
C LEU A 255 2.76 17.33 22.32
N MET A 256 2.15 17.31 23.51
CA MET A 256 0.76 16.88 23.67
C MET A 256 -0.23 17.81 22.97
N GLU A 257 0.01 19.12 23.02
CA GLU A 257 -0.86 20.12 22.41
C GLU A 257 -0.81 20.11 20.89
N LYS A 258 -1.96 20.37 20.26
CA LYS A 258 -2.07 20.45 18.80
C LYS A 258 -1.27 21.64 18.29
N SER A 259 -0.10 21.38 17.71
CA SER A 259 0.78 22.39 17.12
C SER A 259 1.36 21.91 15.80
N VAL A 260 1.80 22.85 14.96
CA VAL A 260 2.52 22.55 13.72
C VAL A 260 3.82 21.78 14.04
N LEU A 261 4.48 22.14 15.14
CA LEU A 261 5.67 21.45 15.62
C LEU A 261 5.39 19.98 15.94
N LYS A 262 4.29 19.67 16.66
CA LYS A 262 3.85 18.30 16.91
C LYS A 262 3.70 17.54 15.59
N THR A 263 2.95 18.10 14.64
CA THR A 263 2.71 17.44 13.35
C THR A 263 4.03 17.18 12.60
N ALA A 264 4.94 18.16 12.56
CA ALA A 264 6.23 18.01 11.90
C ALA A 264 7.11 16.92 12.55
N VAL A 265 7.20 16.92 13.88
CA VAL A 265 7.98 15.92 14.63
C VAL A 265 7.38 14.53 14.47
N TYR A 266 6.05 14.40 14.59
CA TYR A 266 5.36 13.12 14.47
C TYR A 266 5.53 12.52 13.07
N LEU A 267 5.28 13.31 12.02
CA LEU A 267 5.50 12.87 10.64
C LEU A 267 6.98 12.53 10.38
N GLY A 268 7.89 13.36 10.88
CA GLY A 268 9.33 13.13 10.77
C GLY A 268 9.77 11.82 11.43
N MET A 269 9.24 11.49 12.60
CA MET A 269 9.58 10.26 13.33
C MET A 269 8.93 9.02 12.73
N MET A 270 7.64 9.09 12.38
CA MET A 270 6.90 8.00 11.73
C MET A 270 7.53 7.58 10.39
N THR A 271 8.19 8.51 9.70
CA THR A 271 8.88 8.23 8.42
C THR A 271 10.37 7.94 8.64
N GLY A 272 11.06 8.76 9.42
CA GLY A 272 12.50 8.71 9.63
C GLY A 272 12.97 7.45 10.34
N LEU A 273 12.30 7.03 11.42
CA LEU A 273 12.72 5.85 12.18
C LEU A 273 12.62 4.55 11.36
N PRO A 274 11.49 4.25 10.67
CA PRO A 274 11.41 3.01 9.88
C PRO A 274 12.39 3.00 8.70
N ILE A 275 12.61 4.16 8.05
CA ILE A 275 13.59 4.29 6.97
C ILE A 275 15.01 4.09 7.50
N GLY A 276 15.36 4.77 8.59
CA GLY A 276 16.67 4.68 9.23
C GLY A 276 16.97 3.26 9.69
N GLY A 277 16.02 2.59 10.32
CA GLY A 277 16.12 1.19 10.72
C GLY A 277 16.36 0.26 9.53
N LYS A 278 15.65 0.48 8.41
CA LYS A 278 15.86 -0.30 7.18
C LYS A 278 17.25 -0.07 6.57
N LEU A 279 17.69 1.18 6.48
CA LEU A 279 19.02 1.53 5.97
C LEU A 279 20.14 0.91 6.83
N LEU A 280 19.98 0.96 8.15
CA LEU A 280 20.90 0.33 9.10
C LEU A 280 20.94 -1.19 8.90
N TYR A 281 19.78 -1.85 8.83
CA TYR A 281 19.69 -3.28 8.56
C TYR A 281 20.40 -3.66 7.26
N ASP A 282 20.16 -2.92 6.17
CA ASP A 282 20.79 -3.20 4.88
C ASP A 282 22.30 -2.96 4.89
N ARG A 283 22.79 -2.03 5.71
CA ARG A 283 24.22 -1.79 5.93
C ARG A 283 24.86 -2.93 6.74
N LEU A 284 24.24 -3.33 7.84
CA LEU A 284 24.69 -4.44 8.68
C LEU A 284 24.72 -5.76 7.90
N ARG A 285 23.65 -6.06 7.16
CA ARG A 285 23.57 -7.23 6.30
C ARG A 285 24.71 -7.27 5.28
N ARG A 286 24.97 -6.15 4.60
CA ARG A 286 26.07 -6.04 3.62
C ARG A 286 27.43 -6.29 4.28
N SER A 287 27.68 -5.72 5.45
CA SER A 287 28.90 -5.95 6.23
C SER A 287 29.09 -7.43 6.59
N LEU A 288 28.04 -8.08 7.10
CA LEU A 288 28.08 -9.51 7.46
C LEU A 288 28.31 -10.41 6.23
N THR A 289 27.65 -10.14 5.11
CA THR A 289 27.87 -10.91 3.87
C THR A 289 29.22 -10.64 3.23
N GLY A 290 29.78 -9.44 3.42
CA GLY A 290 31.13 -9.10 2.97
C GLY A 290 32.17 -9.89 3.74
N LYS A 291 32.09 -9.87 5.08
CA LYS A 291 32.95 -10.67 5.97
C LYS A 291 32.86 -12.16 5.67
N ALA A 292 31.64 -12.71 5.52
CA ALA A 292 31.47 -14.12 5.20
C ALA A 292 32.08 -14.54 3.84
N ARG A 293 32.17 -13.61 2.87
CA ARG A 293 32.85 -13.86 1.58
C ARG A 293 34.37 -13.77 1.70
N GLU A 294 34.89 -12.94 2.60
CA GLU A 294 36.32 -12.85 2.90
C GLU A 294 36.78 -14.10 3.67
N ASP A 295 36.02 -14.51 4.69
CA ASP A 295 36.26 -15.72 5.47
C ASP A 295 36.14 -16.99 4.61
N GLY A 296 35.16 -17.05 3.70
CA GLY A 296 35.01 -18.16 2.74
C GLY A 296 36.10 -18.23 1.67
N LYS A 297 36.78 -17.13 1.37
CA LYS A 297 37.98 -17.11 0.50
C LYS A 297 39.26 -17.48 1.27
N GLY A 298 39.28 -17.27 2.59
CA GLY A 298 40.38 -17.67 3.48
C GLY A 298 40.53 -19.19 3.65
N VAL A 299 39.52 -19.99 3.27
CA VAL A 299 39.54 -21.46 3.38
C VAL A 299 40.04 -22.16 2.11
N SER A 300 40.25 -21.46 0.98
CA SER A 300 40.67 -22.09 -0.29
C SER A 300 42.14 -21.91 -0.67
N LEU A 301 43.03 -21.50 0.23
CA LEU A 301 44.47 -21.40 -0.04
C LEU A 301 45.31 -21.87 1.16
N ARG A 302 45.33 -23.18 1.38
CA ARG A 302 46.55 -23.90 1.79
C ARG A 302 46.64 -25.18 0.98
N PRO A 303 47.37 -25.18 -0.15
CA PRO A 303 47.90 -26.43 -0.66
C PRO A 303 49.07 -26.83 0.26
N GLU A 304 48.92 -27.97 0.95
CA GLU A 304 50.09 -28.81 1.27
C GLU A 304 50.44 -29.63 0.03
#